data_AF-A0A522V4H7-F1
#
_entry.id   AF-A0A522V4H7-F1
#
_cell.length_a   1.000
_cell.length_b   1.000
_cell.length_c   1.000
_cell.angle_alpha   90.00
_cell.angle_beta   90.00
_cell.angle_gamma   90.00
#
_symmetry.space_group_name_H-M   'P 1'
#
loop_
_entity.id
_entity.type
_entity.pdbx_description
1 polymer ?
#
loop_
_entity_poly.entity_id
_entity_poly.type
_entity_poly.pdbx_seq_one_letter_code
_entity_poly.pdbx_strand_id
1 'polypeptide(L)'
;MHISEGILPLNWALLWSLVAIPFVAWGLYELKKLSADDPSFKPLVGLMTAVVFIISCMPIPVPTAGTCSHPCGTGIAGILVGPAISILITAVALFIQALFLAHGGLSTWGADIVSMGVMGSFAGFFTFKTLRVFRVNMAVSAFMAGLLADWATYLTTSVELASGIKGDSAFMPLFWKIAIAFVPTQLPLGILEGAMTAGMVTLLYKKRPDLLVKMRVLKPEEVAI
;
A
#
# COMPACT_ATOMS: atom_id res chain seq x y z
N MET A 1 -4.68 0.83 -7.92
CA MET A 1 -4.37 0.76 -9.37
C MET A 1 -3.27 1.73 -9.71
N HIS A 2 -2.28 1.32 -10.50
CA HIS A 2 -1.23 2.22 -10.98
C HIS A 2 -1.77 3.20 -12.01
N ILE A 3 -1.22 4.41 -12.01
CA ILE A 3 -1.44 5.37 -13.08
C ILE A 3 -0.41 5.09 -14.18
N SER A 4 -0.88 4.69 -15.37
CA SER A 4 0.00 4.41 -16.51
C SER A 4 0.77 5.64 -16.96
N GLU A 5 1.94 5.39 -17.54
CA GLU A 5 2.79 6.42 -18.15
C GLU A 5 1.99 7.32 -19.13
N GLY A 6 2.24 8.63 -19.06
CA GLY A 6 1.61 9.62 -19.95
C GLY A 6 0.14 9.96 -19.66
N ILE A 7 -0.52 9.35 -18.68
CA ILE A 7 -1.91 9.71 -18.30
C ILE A 7 -1.95 11.09 -17.62
N LEU A 8 -1.00 11.37 -16.72
CA LEU A 8 -0.92 12.64 -16.02
C LEU A 8 -0.13 13.66 -16.84
N PRO A 9 -0.65 14.90 -17.02
CA PRO A 9 0.14 16.00 -17.55
C PRO A 9 1.39 16.27 -16.70
N LEU A 10 2.47 16.73 -17.33
CA LEU A 10 3.79 16.87 -16.70
C LEU A 10 3.77 17.71 -15.41
N ASN A 11 2.97 18.77 -15.37
CA ASN A 11 2.82 19.62 -14.18
C ASN A 11 2.24 18.85 -12.98
N TRP A 12 1.28 17.95 -13.22
CA TRP A 12 0.69 17.12 -12.17
C TRP A 12 1.62 15.99 -11.77
N ALA A 13 2.27 15.33 -12.73
CA ALA A 13 3.29 14.33 -12.45
C ALA A 13 4.40 14.91 -11.53
N LEU A 14 4.93 16.09 -11.88
CA LEU A 14 5.93 16.78 -11.06
C LEU A 14 5.41 17.15 -9.67
N LEU A 15 4.17 17.65 -9.57
CA LEU A 15 3.56 17.99 -8.28
C LEU A 15 3.51 16.76 -7.36
N TRP A 16 3.02 15.63 -7.86
CA TRP A 16 2.93 14.41 -7.06
C TRP A 16 4.30 13.82 -6.71
N SER A 17 5.28 13.91 -7.62
CA SER A 17 6.67 13.59 -7.28
C SER A 17 7.21 14.47 -6.15
N LEU A 18 6.94 15.78 -6.16
CA LEU A 18 7.36 16.68 -5.09
C LEU A 18 6.68 16.33 -3.75
N VAL A 19 5.40 15.94 -3.79
CA VAL A 19 4.67 15.49 -2.60
C VAL A 19 5.23 14.16 -2.07
N ALA A 20 5.68 13.25 -2.93
CA ALA A 20 6.24 11.96 -2.53
C ALA A 20 7.62 12.09 -1.83
N ILE A 21 8.45 13.06 -2.23
CA ILE A 21 9.82 13.25 -1.71
C ILE A 21 9.91 13.22 -0.17
N PRO A 22 9.15 14.02 0.61
CA PRO A 22 9.28 14.01 2.06
C PRO A 22 8.96 12.65 2.69
N PHE A 23 8.01 11.89 2.12
CA PHE A 23 7.65 10.57 2.62
C PHE A 23 8.73 9.52 2.32
N VAL A 24 9.28 9.54 1.11
CA VAL A 24 10.41 8.67 0.74
C VAL A 24 11.65 9.03 1.57
N ALA A 25 11.94 10.32 1.76
CA ALA A 25 13.04 10.78 2.60
C ALA A 25 12.87 10.34 4.06
N TRP A 26 11.64 10.39 4.59
CA TRP A 26 11.33 9.88 5.92
C TRP A 26 11.55 8.38 6.03
N GLY A 27 11.11 7.61 5.02
CA GLY A 27 11.38 6.18 4.95
C GLY A 27 12.87 5.85 4.93
N LEU A 28 13.67 6.60 4.15
CA LEU A 28 15.13 6.43 4.07
C LEU A 28 15.81 6.76 5.41
N TYR A 29 15.36 7.82 6.07
CA TYR A 29 15.83 8.20 7.39
C TYR A 29 15.54 7.11 8.43
N GLU A 30 14.31 6.60 8.46
CA GLU A 30 13.91 5.54 9.39
C GLU A 30 14.68 4.24 9.13
N LEU A 31 14.87 3.87 7.84
CA LEU A 31 15.69 2.73 7.47
C LEU A 31 17.13 2.90 7.97
N LYS A 32 17.74 4.07 7.78
CA LYS A 32 19.10 4.37 8.25
C LYS A 32 19.21 4.25 9.77
N LYS A 33 18.23 4.77 10.49
CA LYS A 33 18.16 4.72 11.96
C LYS A 33 18.03 3.29 12.47
N LEU A 34 17.04 2.53 11.98
CA LEU A 34 16.80 1.15 12.42
C LEU A 34 17.96 0.22 12.05
N SER A 35 18.62 0.47 10.92
CA SER A 35 19.78 -0.32 10.49
C SER A 35 21.06 0.01 11.26
N ALA A 36 21.13 1.16 11.92
CA ALA A 36 22.24 1.49 12.81
C ALA A 36 22.12 0.74 14.14
N ASP A 37 20.88 0.50 14.60
CA ASP A 37 20.59 -0.28 15.81
C ASP A 37 20.71 -1.80 15.55
N ASP A 38 20.17 -2.31 14.45
CA ASP A 38 20.24 -3.72 14.04
C ASP A 38 20.64 -3.84 12.55
N PRO A 39 21.89 -4.22 12.23
CA PRO A 39 22.35 -4.41 10.85
C PRO A 39 21.55 -5.44 10.06
N SER A 40 20.88 -6.38 10.73
CA SER A 40 20.02 -7.39 10.07
C SER A 40 18.71 -6.81 9.51
N PHE A 41 18.40 -5.55 9.83
CA PHE A 41 17.19 -4.89 9.36
C PHE A 41 17.22 -4.61 7.84
N LYS A 42 18.36 -4.24 7.24
CA LYS A 42 18.44 -3.98 5.78
C LYS A 42 18.09 -5.23 4.96
N PRO A 43 18.69 -6.41 5.21
CA PRO A 43 18.27 -7.64 4.54
C PRO A 43 16.79 -7.98 4.72
N LEU A 44 16.24 -7.74 5.92
CA LEU A 44 14.82 -8.00 6.19
C LEU A 44 13.92 -7.09 5.34
N VAL A 45 14.22 -5.79 5.25
CA VAL A 45 13.46 -4.86 4.40
C VAL A 45 13.58 -5.24 2.92
N GLY A 46 14.77 -5.67 2.47
CA GLY A 46 14.97 -6.18 1.11
C GLY A 46 14.12 -7.43 0.82
N LEU A 47 14.10 -8.39 1.74
CA LEU A 47 13.25 -9.59 1.64
C LEU A 47 11.76 -9.21 1.59
N MET A 48 11.31 -8.32 2.48
CA MET A 48 9.94 -7.82 2.48
C MET A 48 9.58 -7.11 1.17
N THR A 49 10.53 -6.35 0.61
CA THR A 49 10.36 -5.70 -0.70
C THR A 49 10.13 -6.75 -1.79
N ALA A 50 10.95 -7.80 -1.83
CA ALA A 50 10.79 -8.87 -2.80
C ALA A 50 9.46 -9.61 -2.64
N VAL A 51 9.03 -9.89 -1.40
CA VAL A 51 7.75 -10.55 -1.12
C VAL A 51 6.57 -9.68 -1.56
N VAL A 52 6.56 -8.39 -1.20
CA VAL A 52 5.49 -7.46 -1.61
C VAL A 52 5.46 -7.32 -3.13
N PHE A 53 6.62 -7.18 -3.77
CA PHE A 53 6.73 -7.13 -5.23
C PHE A 53 6.15 -8.40 -5.88
N ILE A 54 6.55 -9.60 -5.45
CA ILE A 54 6.05 -10.87 -6.02
C ILE A 54 4.53 -10.98 -5.85
N ILE A 55 4.02 -10.67 -4.65
CA ILE A 55 2.58 -10.69 -4.37
C ILE A 55 1.83 -9.72 -5.31
N SER A 56 2.37 -8.51 -5.50
CA SER A 56 1.81 -7.50 -6.40
C SER A 56 1.92 -7.84 -7.90
N CYS A 57 2.71 -8.86 -8.26
CA CYS A 57 2.79 -9.34 -9.64
C CYS A 57 1.82 -10.49 -9.92
N MET A 58 1.13 -11.02 -8.91
CA MET A 58 0.26 -12.19 -9.07
C MET A 58 -1.11 -11.77 -9.64
N PRO A 59 -1.45 -12.18 -10.88
CA PRO A 59 -2.72 -11.81 -11.49
C PRO A 59 -3.85 -12.61 -10.84
N ILE A 60 -4.87 -11.89 -10.41
CA ILE A 60 -6.09 -12.42 -9.82
C ILE A 60 -7.24 -12.07 -10.76
N PRO A 61 -7.97 -13.08 -11.28
CA PRO A 61 -9.12 -12.82 -12.13
C PRO A 61 -10.22 -12.13 -11.32
N VAL A 62 -10.80 -11.08 -11.91
CA VAL A 62 -11.95 -10.34 -11.35
C VAL A 62 -13.15 -10.56 -12.28
N PRO A 63 -13.95 -11.62 -12.06
CA PRO A 63 -15.02 -12.02 -12.97
C PRO A 63 -16.08 -10.94 -13.17
N THR A 64 -16.29 -10.09 -12.16
CA THR A 64 -17.29 -9.00 -12.17
C THR A 64 -16.99 -7.92 -13.20
N ALA A 65 -15.71 -7.72 -13.53
CA ALA A 65 -15.27 -6.70 -14.49
C ALA A 65 -14.72 -7.30 -15.79
N GLY A 66 -14.55 -8.64 -15.85
CA GLY A 66 -13.90 -9.29 -16.99
C GLY A 66 -12.41 -8.93 -17.13
N THR A 67 -11.77 -8.50 -16.03
CA THR A 67 -10.36 -8.06 -16.02
C THR A 67 -9.55 -8.87 -15.00
N CYS A 68 -8.23 -8.81 -15.08
CA CYS A 68 -7.34 -9.25 -14.00
C CYS A 68 -6.90 -8.05 -13.17
N SER A 69 -6.67 -8.27 -11.88
CA SER A 69 -6.07 -7.28 -10.97
C SER A 69 -5.02 -7.97 -10.11
N HIS A 70 -4.29 -7.22 -9.29
CA HIS A 70 -3.29 -7.78 -8.40
C HIS A 70 -3.35 -7.06 -7.04
N PRO A 71 -2.98 -7.74 -5.95
CA PRO A 71 -3.03 -7.16 -4.61
C PRO A 71 -1.87 -6.17 -4.41
N CYS A 72 -2.13 -5.04 -3.75
CA CYS A 72 -1.13 -4.01 -3.54
C CYS A 72 -0.09 -4.40 -2.48
N GLY A 73 -0.49 -5.14 -1.45
CA GLY A 73 0.36 -5.62 -0.36
C GLY A 73 0.79 -4.52 0.64
N THR A 74 0.32 -3.29 0.46
CA THR A 74 0.67 -2.13 1.30
C THR A 74 0.04 -2.20 2.68
N GLY A 75 -1.14 -2.81 2.81
CA GLY A 75 -1.74 -3.13 4.11
C GLY A 75 -0.87 -4.07 4.94
N ILE A 76 -0.34 -5.12 4.31
CA ILE A 76 0.56 -6.09 4.96
C ILE A 76 1.87 -5.39 5.37
N ALA A 77 2.53 -4.71 4.44
CA ALA A 77 3.79 -4.02 4.71
C ALA A 77 3.62 -2.92 5.79
N GLY A 78 2.53 -2.16 5.72
CA GLY A 78 2.21 -1.12 6.70
C GLY A 78 2.04 -1.68 8.11
N ILE A 79 1.34 -2.81 8.26
CA ILE A 79 1.18 -3.49 9.56
C ILE A 79 2.52 -4.04 10.05
N LEU A 80 3.28 -4.72 9.18
CA LEU A 80 4.45 -5.49 9.59
C LEU A 80 5.66 -4.61 9.87
N VAL A 81 6.01 -3.67 9.01
CA VAL A 81 7.24 -2.87 9.13
C VAL A 81 6.99 -1.39 9.42
N GLY A 82 5.72 -1.01 9.56
CA GLY A 82 5.30 0.37 9.78
C GLY A 82 5.23 1.20 8.50
N PRO A 83 4.55 2.36 8.55
CA PRO A 83 4.27 3.16 7.36
C PRO A 83 5.54 3.70 6.68
N ALA A 84 6.54 4.14 7.44
CA ALA A 84 7.78 4.71 6.89
C ALA A 84 8.55 3.73 5.99
N ILE A 85 8.75 2.50 6.47
CA ILE A 85 9.47 1.45 5.72
C ILE A 85 8.59 0.89 4.61
N SER A 86 7.28 0.76 4.86
CA SER A 86 6.31 0.33 3.83
C SER A 86 6.32 1.26 2.62
N ILE A 87 6.39 2.59 2.82
CA ILE A 87 6.49 3.56 1.73
C ILE A 87 7.74 3.31 0.86
N LEU A 88 8.89 2.99 1.47
CA LEU A 88 10.09 2.63 0.69
C LEU A 88 9.94 1.33 -0.07
N ILE A 89 9.39 0.30 0.59
CA ILE A 89 9.13 -0.99 -0.04
C ILE A 89 8.27 -0.79 -1.28
N THR A 90 7.18 -0.04 -1.14
CA THR A 90 6.29 0.28 -2.25
C THR A 90 7.00 1.09 -3.32
N ALA A 91 7.75 2.14 -2.96
CA ALA A 91 8.50 2.94 -3.94
C ALA A 91 9.45 2.09 -4.81
N VAL A 92 10.18 1.16 -4.19
CA VAL A 92 11.09 0.24 -4.91
C VAL A 92 10.31 -0.77 -5.75
N ALA A 93 9.23 -1.36 -5.21
CA ALA A 93 8.39 -2.29 -5.95
C ALA A 93 7.79 -1.63 -7.20
N LEU A 94 7.23 -0.43 -7.04
CA LEU A 94 6.69 0.39 -8.14
C LEU A 94 7.74 0.72 -9.18
N PHE A 95 8.96 1.04 -8.75
CA PHE A 95 10.06 1.35 -9.66
C PHE A 95 10.44 0.12 -10.52
N ILE A 96 10.52 -1.06 -9.91
CA ILE A 96 10.79 -2.31 -10.63
C ILE A 96 9.64 -2.66 -11.59
N GLN A 97 8.38 -2.48 -11.15
CA GLN A 97 7.20 -2.70 -11.98
C GLN A 97 7.19 -1.79 -13.22
N ALA A 98 7.50 -0.51 -13.04
CA ALA A 98 7.57 0.46 -14.14
C ALA A 98 8.69 0.09 -15.14
N LEU A 99 9.87 -0.31 -14.65
CA LEU A 99 11.03 -0.61 -15.51
C LEU A 99 10.94 -1.95 -16.24
N PHE A 100 10.52 -3.02 -15.57
CA PHE A 100 10.64 -4.38 -16.09
C PHE A 100 9.32 -5.00 -16.54
N LEU A 101 8.20 -4.55 -15.98
CA LEU A 101 6.88 -5.11 -16.28
C LEU A 101 6.01 -4.17 -17.12
N ALA A 102 6.53 -2.99 -17.46
CA ALA A 102 5.78 -1.91 -18.12
C ALA A 102 4.44 -1.65 -17.41
N HIS A 103 4.45 -1.73 -16.07
CA HIS A 103 3.26 -1.61 -15.24
C HIS A 103 3.39 -0.36 -14.37
N GLY A 104 2.54 0.64 -14.61
CA GLY A 104 2.66 2.00 -14.07
C GLY A 104 3.43 2.93 -15.02
N GLY A 105 4.14 3.90 -14.46
CA GLY A 105 4.97 4.85 -15.22
C GLY A 105 6.09 5.45 -14.40
N LEU A 106 7.13 5.94 -15.07
CA LEU A 106 8.24 6.67 -14.44
C LEU A 106 7.84 8.11 -14.13
N SER A 107 7.05 8.76 -14.99
CA SER A 107 6.54 10.10 -14.68
C SER A 107 5.48 10.07 -13.58
N THR A 108 4.67 9.02 -13.56
CA THR A 108 3.57 8.82 -12.59
C THR A 108 4.02 8.12 -11.31
N TRP A 109 5.28 7.67 -11.23
CA TRP A 109 5.84 7.00 -10.07
C TRP A 109 5.62 7.76 -8.75
N GLY A 110 5.73 9.09 -8.78
CA GLY A 110 5.45 9.94 -7.62
C GLY A 110 4.00 9.86 -7.14
N ALA A 111 3.04 9.88 -8.06
CA ALA A 111 1.62 9.74 -7.74
C ALA A 111 1.31 8.33 -7.20
N ASP A 112 1.86 7.29 -7.83
CA ASP A 112 1.68 5.91 -7.36
C ASP A 112 2.30 5.71 -5.96
N ILE A 113 3.44 6.36 -5.64
CA ILE A 113 3.98 6.36 -4.28
C ILE A 113 3.02 7.01 -3.29
N VAL A 114 2.40 8.14 -3.64
CA VAL A 114 1.48 8.84 -2.74
C VAL A 114 0.20 8.04 -2.51
N SER A 115 -0.43 7.53 -3.57
CA SER A 115 -1.64 6.72 -3.44
C SER A 115 -1.37 5.36 -2.80
N MET A 116 -0.48 4.55 -3.35
CA MET A 116 -0.27 3.17 -2.91
C MET A 116 0.66 3.12 -1.68
N GLY A 117 1.80 3.80 -1.77
CA GLY A 117 2.81 3.79 -0.71
C GLY A 117 2.35 4.55 0.53
N VAL A 118 2.02 5.82 0.40
CA VAL A 118 1.69 6.69 1.54
C VAL A 118 0.29 6.35 2.04
N MET A 119 -0.75 6.59 1.23
CA MET A 119 -2.13 6.46 1.69
C MET A 119 -2.49 5.01 2.02
N GLY A 120 -2.08 4.04 1.20
CA GLY A 120 -2.26 2.61 1.49
C GLY A 120 -1.59 2.18 2.81
N SER A 121 -0.32 2.52 3.02
CA SER A 121 0.40 2.12 4.24
C SER A 121 -0.15 2.78 5.50
N PHE A 122 -0.48 4.08 5.44
CA PHE A 122 -1.05 4.79 6.58
C PHE A 122 -2.45 4.29 6.93
N ALA A 123 -3.32 4.12 5.93
CA ALA A 123 -4.67 3.59 6.14
C ALA A 123 -4.62 2.19 6.74
N GLY A 124 -3.77 1.29 6.22
CA GLY A 124 -3.60 -0.06 6.77
C GLY A 124 -3.07 -0.04 8.21
N PHE A 125 -1.98 0.68 8.46
CA PHE A 125 -1.35 0.75 9.78
C PHE A 125 -2.28 1.35 10.84
N PHE A 126 -2.89 2.50 10.56
CA PHE A 126 -3.76 3.16 11.54
C PHE A 126 -5.06 2.42 11.76
N THR A 127 -5.65 1.82 10.72
CA THR A 127 -6.83 0.96 10.87
C THR A 127 -6.52 -0.21 11.79
N PHE A 128 -5.42 -0.93 11.52
CA PHE A 128 -5.01 -2.04 12.35
C PHE A 128 -4.78 -1.61 13.80
N LYS A 129 -3.97 -0.58 14.02
CA LYS A 129 -3.63 -0.10 15.36
C LYS A 129 -4.86 0.37 16.14
N THR A 130 -5.77 1.10 15.49
CA THR A 130 -7.00 1.60 16.11
C THR A 130 -7.91 0.45 16.53
N LEU A 131 -8.12 -0.53 15.66
CA LEU A 131 -8.94 -1.71 15.97
C LEU A 131 -8.32 -2.56 17.09
N ARG A 132 -6.98 -2.66 17.13
CA ARG A 132 -6.26 -3.32 18.23
C ARG A 132 -6.43 -2.58 19.56
N VAL A 133 -6.44 -1.24 19.56
CA VAL A 133 -6.75 -0.45 20.77
C VAL A 133 -8.16 -0.74 21.28
N PHE A 134 -9.13 -0.90 20.40
CA PHE A 134 -10.50 -1.32 20.75
C PHE A 134 -10.65 -2.83 21.04
N ARG A 135 -9.54 -3.57 21.14
CA ARG A 135 -9.50 -5.02 21.42
C ARG A 135 -10.27 -5.88 20.41
N VAL A 136 -10.39 -5.40 19.17
CA VAL A 136 -10.96 -6.19 18.07
C VAL A 136 -10.05 -7.37 17.77
N ASN A 137 -10.64 -8.50 17.35
CA ASN A 137 -9.91 -9.71 16.99
C ASN A 137 -8.79 -9.41 15.96
N MET A 138 -7.66 -10.09 16.09
CA MET A 138 -6.49 -9.94 15.21
C MET A 138 -6.82 -10.10 13.73
N ALA A 139 -7.57 -11.15 13.38
CA ALA A 139 -7.96 -11.44 12.00
C ALA A 139 -8.87 -10.35 11.42
N VAL A 140 -9.85 -9.87 12.21
CA VAL A 140 -10.76 -8.80 11.79
C VAL A 140 -10.02 -7.47 11.65
N SER A 141 -9.10 -7.17 12.57
CA SER A 141 -8.28 -5.96 12.52
C SER A 141 -7.41 -5.93 11.27
N ALA A 142 -6.78 -7.06 10.94
CA ALA A 142 -5.96 -7.21 9.74
C ALA A 142 -6.80 -7.22 8.46
N PHE A 143 -7.99 -7.83 8.48
CA PHE A 143 -8.94 -7.79 7.35
C PHE A 143 -9.33 -6.36 7.00
N MET A 144 -9.81 -5.61 8.01
CA MET A 144 -10.22 -4.22 7.83
C MET A 144 -9.06 -3.34 7.40
N ALA A 145 -7.85 -3.59 7.92
CA ALA A 145 -6.66 -2.87 7.51
C ALA A 145 -6.31 -3.06 6.03
N GLY A 146 -6.36 -4.30 5.52
CA GLY A 146 -6.16 -4.55 4.08
C GLY A 146 -7.24 -3.92 3.22
N LEU A 147 -8.51 -4.06 3.62
CA LEU A 147 -9.66 -3.48 2.91
C LEU A 147 -9.57 -1.95 2.81
N LEU A 148 -9.32 -1.28 3.94
CA LEU A 148 -9.26 0.18 3.98
C LEU A 148 -7.97 0.74 3.36
N ALA A 149 -6.86 -0.02 3.37
CA ALA A 149 -5.64 0.34 2.65
C ALA A 149 -5.89 0.42 1.13
N ASP A 150 -6.57 -0.60 0.57
CA ASP A 150 -6.89 -0.63 -0.85
C ASP A 150 -7.89 0.47 -1.23
N TRP A 151 -8.93 0.68 -0.42
CA TRP A 151 -9.90 1.76 -0.68
C TRP A 151 -9.30 3.16 -0.52
N ALA A 152 -8.40 3.37 0.43
CA ALA A 152 -7.71 4.66 0.56
C ALA A 152 -6.78 4.93 -0.63
N THR A 153 -6.06 3.90 -1.09
CA THR A 153 -5.27 3.95 -2.32
C THR A 153 -6.17 4.37 -3.48
N TYR A 154 -7.30 3.68 -3.63
CA TYR A 154 -8.25 3.90 -4.69
C TYR A 154 -8.82 5.34 -4.72
N LEU A 155 -9.27 5.83 -3.57
CA LEU A 155 -9.79 7.19 -3.45
C LEU A 155 -8.72 8.22 -3.80
N THR A 156 -7.47 7.97 -3.40
CA THR A 156 -6.34 8.87 -3.69
C THR A 156 -6.03 8.90 -5.18
N THR A 157 -5.93 7.73 -5.83
CA THR A 157 -5.75 7.63 -7.29
C THR A 157 -6.90 8.32 -8.04
N SER A 158 -8.12 8.24 -7.54
CA SER A 158 -9.27 8.94 -8.14
C SER A 158 -9.14 10.46 -8.03
N VAL A 159 -8.61 10.98 -6.93
CA VAL A 159 -8.28 12.40 -6.78
C VAL A 159 -7.16 12.81 -7.72
N GLU A 160 -6.08 12.03 -7.81
CA GLU A 160 -4.92 12.29 -8.68
C GLU A 160 -5.33 12.38 -10.16
N LEU A 161 -6.16 11.42 -10.61
CA LEU A 161 -6.70 11.42 -11.96
C LEU A 161 -7.67 12.59 -12.16
N ALA A 162 -8.64 12.77 -11.26
CA ALA A 162 -9.61 13.85 -11.38
C ALA A 162 -8.95 15.24 -11.37
N SER A 163 -7.82 15.42 -10.69
CA SER A 163 -7.10 16.69 -10.70
C SER A 163 -6.26 16.84 -11.98
N GLY A 164 -5.64 15.75 -12.44
CA GLY A 164 -4.77 15.71 -13.61
C GLY A 164 -5.49 15.88 -14.94
N ILE A 165 -6.54 15.09 -15.18
CA ILE A 165 -7.21 14.99 -16.50
C ILE A 165 -8.45 15.87 -16.64
N LYS A 166 -8.73 16.77 -15.69
CA LYS A 166 -9.98 17.55 -15.69
C LYS A 166 -10.22 18.41 -16.93
N GLY A 167 -9.17 18.99 -17.52
CA GLY A 167 -9.32 20.03 -18.52
C GLY A 167 -10.29 21.12 -18.05
N ASP A 168 -11.35 21.34 -18.84
CA ASP A 168 -12.45 22.27 -18.57
C ASP A 168 -13.59 21.67 -17.72
N SER A 169 -13.53 20.38 -17.42
CA SER A 169 -14.55 19.72 -16.58
C SER A 169 -14.41 20.12 -15.12
N ALA A 170 -15.55 20.22 -14.42
CA ALA A 170 -15.57 20.41 -12.98
C ALA A 170 -14.97 19.19 -12.26
N PHE A 171 -14.18 19.45 -11.22
CA PHE A 171 -13.47 18.41 -10.46
C PHE A 171 -14.41 17.36 -9.84
N MET A 172 -15.44 17.79 -9.11
CA MET A 172 -16.31 16.86 -8.36
C MET A 172 -17.08 15.87 -9.23
N PRO A 173 -17.73 16.28 -10.34
CA PRO A 173 -18.36 15.34 -11.26
C PRO A 173 -17.37 14.34 -11.87
N LEU A 174 -16.15 14.78 -12.19
CA LEU A 174 -15.13 13.90 -12.76
C LEU A 174 -14.59 12.91 -11.71
N PHE A 175 -14.32 13.39 -10.49
CA PHE A 175 -13.94 12.56 -9.36
C PHE A 175 -14.94 11.43 -9.14
N TRP A 176 -16.24 11.73 -9.05
CA TRP A 176 -17.25 10.68 -8.84
C TRP A 176 -17.36 9.72 -10.03
N LYS A 177 -17.21 10.20 -11.26
CA LYS A 177 -17.17 9.31 -12.44
C LYS A 177 -16.03 8.31 -12.33
N ILE A 178 -14.83 8.77 -11.99
CA ILE A 178 -13.65 7.91 -11.81
C ILE A 178 -13.84 6.99 -10.59
N ALA A 179 -14.30 7.54 -9.47
CA ALA A 179 -14.56 6.84 -8.21
C ALA A 179 -15.71 5.80 -8.30
N ILE A 180 -16.56 5.87 -9.32
CA ILE A 180 -17.57 4.83 -9.60
C ILE A 180 -17.04 3.85 -10.64
N ALA A 181 -16.24 4.31 -11.61
CA ALA A 181 -15.70 3.47 -12.66
C ALA A 181 -14.80 2.34 -12.13
N PHE A 182 -14.05 2.56 -11.06
CA PHE A 182 -13.20 1.50 -10.51
C PHE A 182 -13.88 0.60 -9.46
N VAL A 183 -15.08 0.94 -8.98
CA VAL A 183 -15.85 0.10 -8.04
C VAL A 183 -15.93 -1.38 -8.47
N PRO A 184 -16.29 -1.73 -9.71
CA PRO A 184 -16.45 -3.13 -10.12
C PRO A 184 -15.18 -3.98 -9.99
N THR A 185 -14.00 -3.35 -9.99
CA THR A 185 -12.70 -4.02 -9.84
C THR A 185 -12.14 -3.91 -8.43
N GLN A 186 -12.15 -2.71 -7.85
CA GLN A 186 -11.48 -2.42 -6.58
C GLN A 186 -12.28 -2.90 -5.37
N LEU A 187 -13.62 -2.93 -5.42
CA LEU A 187 -14.40 -3.45 -4.29
C LEU A 187 -14.13 -4.94 -4.03
N PRO A 188 -14.22 -5.82 -5.06
CA PRO A 188 -13.84 -7.22 -4.92
C PRO A 188 -12.38 -7.41 -4.53
N LEU A 189 -11.48 -6.63 -5.13
CA LEU A 189 -10.04 -6.70 -4.84
C LEU A 189 -9.73 -6.34 -3.39
N GLY A 190 -10.32 -5.26 -2.85
CA GLY A 190 -10.12 -4.87 -1.46
C GLY A 190 -10.60 -5.92 -0.45
N ILE A 191 -11.68 -6.65 -0.76
CA ILE A 191 -12.13 -7.78 0.08
C ILE A 191 -11.08 -8.89 0.07
N LEU A 192 -10.54 -9.21 -1.11
CA LEU A 192 -9.50 -10.21 -1.26
C LEU A 192 -8.21 -9.79 -0.56
N GLU A 193 -7.80 -8.53 -0.69
CA GLU A 193 -6.62 -7.99 -0.04
C GLU A 193 -6.79 -7.94 1.49
N GLY A 194 -7.99 -7.65 1.97
CA GLY A 194 -8.38 -7.83 3.37
C GLY A 194 -8.22 -9.28 3.81
N ALA A 195 -8.74 -10.25 3.07
CA ALA A 195 -8.62 -11.67 3.38
C ALA A 195 -7.16 -12.15 3.39
N MET A 196 -6.36 -11.72 2.41
CA MET A 196 -4.92 -12.01 2.34
C MET A 196 -4.17 -11.41 3.53
N THR A 197 -4.46 -10.16 3.88
CA THR A 197 -3.84 -9.46 5.03
C THR A 197 -4.20 -10.16 6.34
N ALA A 198 -5.48 -10.53 6.52
CA ALA A 198 -5.94 -11.29 7.68
C ALA A 198 -5.26 -12.64 7.80
N GLY A 199 -5.16 -13.38 6.69
CA GLY A 199 -4.47 -14.67 6.62
C GLY A 199 -3.00 -14.54 7.01
N MET A 200 -2.27 -13.62 6.39
CA MET A 200 -0.84 -13.42 6.63
C MET A 200 -0.56 -13.02 8.10
N VAL A 201 -1.27 -12.02 8.61
CA VAL A 201 -1.07 -11.54 9.99
C VAL A 201 -1.44 -12.60 11.02
N THR A 202 -2.54 -13.33 10.80
CA THR A 202 -2.97 -14.41 11.71
C THR A 202 -2.01 -15.60 11.69
N LEU A 203 -1.48 -15.96 10.52
CA LEU A 203 -0.48 -17.02 10.40
C LEU A 203 0.83 -16.64 11.11
N LEU A 204 1.31 -15.41 10.91
CA LEU A 204 2.48 -14.90 11.62
C LEU A 204 2.24 -14.87 13.13
N TYR A 205 1.08 -14.43 13.58
CA TYR A 205 0.71 -14.44 14.99
C TYR A 205 0.75 -15.86 15.60
N LYS A 206 0.26 -16.87 14.88
CA LYS A 206 0.22 -18.26 15.37
C LYS A 206 1.56 -18.99 15.27
N LYS A 207 2.37 -18.71 14.25
CA LYS A 207 3.58 -19.49 13.93
C LYS A 207 4.86 -18.81 14.36
N ARG A 208 4.91 -17.48 14.31
CA ARG A 208 6.09 -16.66 14.57
C ARG A 208 5.72 -15.34 15.27
N PRO A 209 5.08 -15.39 16.45
CA PRO A 209 4.72 -14.17 17.19
C PRO A 209 5.96 -13.35 17.58
N ASP A 210 7.12 -14.00 17.68
CA ASP A 210 8.43 -13.37 17.88
C ASP A 210 8.74 -12.30 16.82
N LEU A 211 8.34 -12.52 15.56
CA LEU A 211 8.54 -11.54 14.49
C LEU A 211 7.63 -10.32 14.66
N LEU A 212 6.38 -10.51 15.08
CA LEU A 212 5.46 -9.40 15.32
C LEU A 212 5.91 -8.52 16.51
N VAL A 213 6.50 -9.13 17.53
CA VAL A 213 7.11 -8.39 18.65
C VAL A 213 8.41 -7.70 18.21
N LYS A 214 9.29 -8.38 17.46
CA LYS A 214 10.54 -7.78 16.95
C LYS A 214 10.25 -6.56 16.07
N MET A 215 9.20 -6.63 15.25
CA MET A 215 8.77 -5.53 14.40
C MET A 215 7.87 -4.50 15.11
N ARG A 216 7.72 -4.61 16.44
CA ARG A 216 6.95 -3.68 17.30
C ARG A 216 5.47 -3.53 16.89
N VAL A 217 4.92 -4.55 16.25
CA VAL A 217 3.50 -4.64 15.85
C VAL A 217 2.64 -5.01 17.05
N LEU A 218 3.15 -5.92 17.89
CA LEU A 218 2.53 -6.36 19.13
C LEU A 218 3.39 -5.98 20.33
N LYS A 219 2.74 -5.72 21.46
CA LYS A 219 3.44 -5.65 22.75
C LYS A 219 3.83 -7.07 23.20
N PRO A 220 4.94 -7.26 23.93
CA PRO A 220 5.32 -8.56 24.48
C PRO A 220 4.20 -9.21 25.31
N GLU A 221 3.42 -8.38 26.00
CA GLU A 221 2.26 -8.75 26.81
C GLU A 221 1.13 -9.40 26.00
N GLU A 222 1.01 -9.10 24.71
CA GLU A 222 -0.03 -9.64 23.82
C GLU A 222 0.30 -11.04 23.27
N VAL A 223 1.53 -11.53 23.46
CA VAL A 223 1.97 -12.87 23.03
C VAL A 223 1.85 -13.90 24.16
N ALA A 224 1.69 -13.45 25.41
CA ALA A 224 1.66 -14.30 26.60
C ALA A 224 0.29 -14.92 26.92
N ILE A 225 -0.68 -14.87 25.99
CA ILE A 225 -2.02 -15.45 26.13
C ILE A 225 -2.21 -16.60 25.14
#